data_AF-A0AAU5Q1D5-F1
#
_entry.id   AF-A0AAU5Q1D5-F1
#
_cell.length_a   1.000
_cell.length_b   1.000
_cell.length_c   1.000
_cell.angle_alpha   90.00
_cell.angle_beta   90.00
_cell.angle_gamma   90.00
#
_symmetry.space_group_name_H-M   'P 1'
#
loop_
_entity.id
_entity.type
_entity.pdbx_description
1 polymer ?
#
loop_
_entity_poly.entity_id
_entity_poly.type
_entity_poly.pdbx_seq_one_letter_code
_entity_poly.pdbx_strand_id
1 'polypeptide(L)'
;MTKPTAALRKADARRLPSAFAEAGKPVAAICHGPWLLVESGLAGDRELTSYPSLRSDLENAGATWLDREVVVDTSGRHSLITSHRPGDLDAFAAAIVDALDTGGNRERRPTGPGGHSAGALPCGVPS
;
A
#
# COMPACT_ATOMS: atom_id res chain seq x y z
N MET A 1 38.43 14.21 -7.16
CA MET A 1 38.28 12.94 -7.90
C MET A 1 36.92 12.33 -7.56
N THR A 2 35.84 12.86 -8.12
CA THR A 2 34.47 12.38 -7.92
C THR A 2 34.31 11.07 -8.70
N LYS A 3 34.10 9.95 -8.02
CA LYS A 3 33.75 8.69 -8.70
C LYS A 3 32.23 8.54 -8.73
N PRO A 4 31.58 8.56 -9.90
CA PRO A 4 30.17 8.25 -9.99
C PRO A 4 30.00 6.73 -9.94
N THR A 5 29.24 6.24 -8.97
CA THR A 5 28.81 4.84 -8.94
C THR A 5 27.36 4.79 -8.49
N ALA A 6 26.46 4.97 -9.45
CA ALA A 6 25.13 4.39 -9.40
C ALA A 6 25.27 2.89 -9.75
N ALA A 7 25.05 2.03 -8.76
CA ALA A 7 24.65 0.63 -8.92
C ALA A 7 24.21 0.13 -7.55
N LEU A 8 23.04 -0.50 -7.48
CA LEU A 8 22.41 -1.13 -6.30
C LEU A 8 23.41 -1.94 -5.42
N ARG A 9 24.11 -1.28 -4.51
CA ARG A 9 24.85 -1.91 -3.40
C ARG A 9 23.97 -1.81 -2.18
N LYS A 10 23.44 -2.94 -1.66
CA LYS A 10 22.61 -3.08 -0.43
C LYS A 10 22.36 -1.72 0.26
N ALA A 11 21.51 -0.93 -0.39
CA ALA A 11 21.26 0.43 0.02
C ALA A 11 20.37 0.33 1.27
N ASP A 12 20.63 1.19 2.23
CA ASP A 12 19.96 1.25 3.53
C ASP A 12 18.44 1.02 3.38
N ALA A 13 17.95 -0.20 3.68
CA ALA A 13 16.62 -0.67 3.30
C ALA A 13 15.49 0.20 3.89
N ARG A 14 15.81 0.87 5.00
CA ARG A 14 15.03 1.88 5.72
C ARG A 14 14.56 3.01 4.80
N ARG A 15 15.35 3.35 3.78
CA ARG A 15 15.07 4.48 2.88
C ARG A 15 13.85 4.26 2.00
N LEU A 16 13.56 3.02 1.63
CA LEU A 16 12.48 2.73 0.69
C LEU A 16 11.10 2.98 1.32
N PRO A 17 10.76 2.44 2.50
CA PRO A 17 9.51 2.79 3.18
C PRO A 17 9.39 4.29 3.43
N SER A 18 10.46 4.95 3.89
CA SER A 18 10.45 6.39 4.12
C SER A 18 10.17 7.18 2.84
N ALA A 19 10.77 6.81 1.70
CA ALA A 19 10.50 7.50 0.43
C ALA A 19 9.05 7.34 -0.04
N PHE A 20 8.42 6.19 0.20
CA PHE A 20 7.01 5.97 -0.12
C PHE A 20 6.10 6.77 0.82
N ALA A 21 6.40 6.75 2.11
CA ALA A 21 5.69 7.52 3.13
C ALA A 21 5.72 9.03 2.83
N GLU A 22 6.88 9.58 2.48
CA GLU A 22 7.03 11.00 2.13
C GLU A 22 6.36 11.36 0.80
N ALA A 23 6.23 10.40 -0.12
CA ALA A 23 5.45 10.58 -1.35
C ALA A 23 3.93 10.41 -1.14
N GLY A 24 3.45 10.21 0.09
CA GLY A 24 2.05 9.95 0.41
C GLY A 24 1.52 8.63 -0.15
N LYS A 25 2.41 7.70 -0.50
CA LYS A 25 2.04 6.39 -1.03
C LYS A 25 1.78 5.41 0.11
N PRO A 26 0.84 4.46 -0.05
CA PRO A 26 0.60 3.46 0.97
C PRO A 26 1.86 2.62 1.21
N VAL A 27 2.08 2.26 2.48
CA VAL A 27 3.14 1.36 2.93
C VAL A 27 2.48 0.14 3.54
N ALA A 28 2.86 -1.06 3.09
CA ALA A 28 2.28 -2.31 3.55
C ALA A 28 3.36 -3.28 4.07
N ALA A 29 3.14 -3.89 5.23
CA ALA A 29 4.08 -4.83 5.84
C ALA A 29 3.37 -5.97 6.59
N ILE A 30 3.81 -7.22 6.41
CA ILE A 30 3.19 -8.42 7.00
C ILE A 30 4.20 -9.24 7.81
N CYS A 31 3.73 -9.90 8.87
CA CYS A 31 4.50 -10.83 9.69
C CYS A 31 5.70 -10.11 10.37
N HIS A 32 6.93 -10.32 9.91
CA HIS A 32 8.12 -9.65 10.45
C HIS A 32 8.48 -8.34 9.71
N GLY A 33 7.81 -8.05 8.59
CA GLY A 33 8.01 -6.84 7.82
C GLY A 33 7.91 -5.53 8.64
N PRO A 34 7.02 -5.42 9.64
CA PRO A 34 6.93 -4.23 10.49
C PRO A 34 8.22 -3.87 11.25
N TRP A 35 9.21 -4.76 11.38
CA TRP A 35 10.52 -4.38 11.93
C TRP A 35 11.17 -3.27 11.10
N LEU A 36 10.99 -3.29 9.78
CA LEU A 36 11.52 -2.25 8.91
C LEU A 36 10.87 -0.88 9.20
N LEU A 37 9.62 -0.85 9.68
CA LEU A 37 8.93 0.37 10.07
C LEU A 37 9.49 0.96 11.37
N VAL A 38 9.88 0.10 12.32
CA VAL A 38 10.62 0.50 13.52
C VAL A 38 11.96 1.11 13.10
N GLU A 39 12.70 0.40 12.25
CA GLU A 39 14.00 0.82 11.75
C GLU A 39 13.97 2.11 10.92
N SER A 40 12.85 2.41 10.25
CA SER A 40 12.66 3.61 9.44
C SER A 40 11.95 4.75 10.19
N GLY A 41 11.61 4.56 11.47
CA GLY A 41 10.87 5.56 12.26
C GLY A 41 9.43 5.80 11.79
N LEU A 42 8.81 4.84 11.11
CA LEU A 42 7.44 4.93 10.60
C LEU A 42 6.40 4.27 11.52
N ALA A 43 6.84 3.59 12.58
CA ALA A 43 5.97 2.88 13.52
C ALA A 43 5.35 3.78 14.61
N GLY A 44 6.06 4.84 15.03
CA GLY A 44 5.65 5.67 16.16
C GLY A 44 4.32 6.39 15.92
N ASP A 45 3.50 6.46 16.97
CA ASP A 45 2.16 7.06 16.99
C ASP A 45 1.17 6.46 15.96
N ARG A 46 1.46 5.26 15.44
CA ARG A 46 0.59 4.53 14.51
C ARG A 46 -0.09 3.36 15.18
N GLU A 47 -1.26 2.99 14.68
CA GLU A 47 -1.88 1.69 14.95
C GLU A 47 -1.40 0.66 13.93
N LEU A 48 -0.94 -0.51 14.39
CA LEU A 48 -0.46 -1.56 13.51
C LEU A 48 -0.55 -2.95 14.16
N THR A 49 -0.30 -3.98 13.36
CA THR A 49 -0.12 -5.35 13.82
C THR A 49 1.16 -5.94 13.21
N SER A 50 1.57 -7.11 13.70
CA SER A 50 2.77 -7.81 13.25
C SER A 50 2.76 -9.25 13.75
N TYR A 51 3.78 -10.02 13.37
CA TYR A 51 4.02 -11.29 14.03
C TYR A 51 4.25 -11.07 15.53
N PRO A 52 3.62 -11.85 16.44
CA PRO A 52 3.56 -11.53 17.86
C PRO A 52 4.90 -11.27 18.56
N SER A 53 6.00 -11.86 18.08
CA SER A 53 7.32 -11.64 18.67
C SER A 53 7.87 -10.22 18.48
N LEU A 54 7.34 -9.43 17.54
CA LEU A 54 7.74 -8.03 17.32
C LEU A 54 6.94 -7.04 18.16
N ARG A 55 5.92 -7.50 18.92
CA ARG A 55 5.02 -6.62 19.67
C ARG A 55 5.78 -5.63 20.55
N SER A 56 6.69 -6.13 21.37
CA SER A 56 7.45 -5.28 22.30
C SER A 56 8.34 -4.27 21.58
N ASP A 57 8.94 -4.63 20.44
CA ASP A 57 9.77 -3.69 19.66
C ASP A 57 8.92 -2.56 19.07
N LEU A 58 7.69 -2.87 18.64
CA LEU A 58 6.76 -1.89 18.08
C LEU A 58 6.18 -0.98 19.16
N GLU A 59 5.78 -1.54 20.31
CA GLU A 59 5.35 -0.76 21.48
C GLU A 59 6.49 0.16 21.98
N ASN A 60 7.72 -0.34 22.05
CA ASN A 60 8.90 0.45 22.41
C ASN A 60 9.21 1.57 21.40
N ALA A 61 8.84 1.38 20.13
CA ALA A 61 8.94 2.39 19.09
C ALA A 61 7.80 3.42 19.13
N GLY A 62 6.86 3.30 20.09
CA GLY A 62 5.72 4.20 20.27
C GLY A 62 4.49 3.84 19.43
N ALA A 63 4.43 2.63 18.86
CA ALA A 63 3.25 2.16 18.13
C ALA A 63 2.18 1.59 19.07
N THR A 64 0.92 1.67 18.66
CA THR A 64 -0.17 0.90 19.27
C THR A 64 -0.32 -0.43 18.55
N TRP A 65 0.13 -1.51 19.19
CA TRP A 65 0.04 -2.85 18.61
C TRP A 65 -1.34 -3.47 18.86
N LEU A 66 -2.00 -3.93 17.80
CA LEU A 66 -3.33 -4.54 17.83
C LEU A 66 -3.26 -6.00 17.37
N ASP A 67 -3.89 -6.89 18.14
CA ASP A 67 -4.10 -8.29 17.72
C ASP A 67 -5.30 -8.36 16.76
N ARG A 68 -5.01 -8.20 15.46
CA ARG A 68 -5.97 -8.13 14.36
C ARG A 68 -5.35 -8.71 13.10
N GLU A 69 -6.17 -9.37 12.28
CA GLU A 69 -5.72 -9.95 10.99
C GLU A 69 -5.07 -8.90 10.07
N VAL A 70 -5.67 -7.71 10.02
CA VAL A 70 -5.23 -6.56 9.25
C VAL A 70 -5.52 -5.30 10.03
N VAL A 71 -4.57 -4.37 10.05
CA VAL A 71 -4.74 -3.01 10.57
C VAL A 71 -4.43 -2.04 9.45
N VAL A 72 -5.37 -1.11 9.19
CA VAL A 72 -5.21 -0.01 8.23
C VAL A 72 -5.24 1.29 9.01
N ASP A 73 -4.09 1.94 9.14
CA ASP A 73 -3.96 3.22 9.82
C ASP A 73 -3.78 4.36 8.81
N THR A 74 -4.66 5.35 8.88
CA THR A 74 -4.70 6.53 8.01
C THR A 74 -4.47 7.83 8.77
N SER A 75 -4.08 7.77 10.05
CA SER A 75 -3.89 8.94 10.92
C SER A 75 -2.71 9.84 10.52
N GLY A 76 -1.67 9.28 9.92
CA GLY A 76 -0.47 9.98 9.48
C GLY A 76 -0.45 10.34 7.99
N ARG A 77 0.74 10.71 7.49
CA ARG A 77 0.93 11.24 6.12
C ARG A 77 0.65 10.24 4.98
N HIS A 78 0.61 8.95 5.29
CA HIS A 78 0.37 7.88 4.35
C HIS A 78 -0.48 6.79 5.02
N SER A 79 -1.20 6.02 4.23
CA SER A 79 -1.86 4.81 4.70
C SER A 79 -0.82 3.75 5.06
N LEU A 80 -0.88 3.26 6.29
CA LEU A 80 -0.07 2.14 6.78
C LEU A 80 -0.95 0.90 6.89
N ILE A 81 -0.57 -0.18 6.21
CA ILE A 81 -1.33 -1.44 6.18
C ILE A 81 -0.46 -2.53 6.76
N THR A 82 -0.93 -3.20 7.81
CA THR A 82 -0.14 -4.25 8.45
C THR A 82 -0.96 -5.50 8.75
N SER A 83 -0.29 -6.65 8.83
CA SER A 83 -0.93 -7.96 9.07
C SER A 83 0.02 -8.92 9.81
N HIS A 84 -0.52 -9.88 10.56
CA HIS A 84 0.27 -10.67 11.51
C HIS A 84 0.82 -12.00 10.97
N ARG A 85 0.16 -12.68 10.02
CA ARG A 85 0.58 -14.03 9.58
C ARG A 85 0.12 -14.39 8.16
N PRO A 86 0.67 -15.46 7.55
CA PRO A 86 0.30 -15.87 6.19
C PRO A 86 -1.19 -16.20 5.99
N GLY A 87 -1.89 -16.58 7.06
CA GLY A 87 -3.33 -16.87 7.01
C GLY A 87 -4.22 -15.65 6.72
N ASP A 88 -3.67 -14.44 6.77
CA ASP A 88 -4.43 -13.20 6.59
C ASP A 88 -4.17 -12.57 5.22
N LEU A 89 -3.46 -13.28 4.33
CA LEU A 89 -3.02 -12.74 3.05
C LEU A 89 -4.17 -12.23 2.18
N ASP A 90 -5.33 -12.87 2.22
CA ASP A 90 -6.51 -12.44 1.44
C ASP A 90 -7.02 -11.07 1.92
N ALA A 91 -7.19 -10.91 3.24
CA ALA A 91 -7.59 -9.65 3.85
C ALA A 91 -6.53 -8.55 3.64
N PHE A 92 -5.25 -8.91 3.78
CA PHE A 92 -4.13 -8.00 3.58
C PHE A 92 -4.03 -7.51 2.14
N ALA A 93 -4.18 -8.41 1.16
CA ALA A 93 -4.18 -8.07 -0.26
C ALA A 93 -5.36 -7.17 -0.63
N ALA A 94 -6.57 -7.47 -0.11
CA ALA A 94 -7.74 -6.64 -0.32
C ALA A 94 -7.52 -5.21 0.19
N ALA A 95 -7.00 -5.06 1.41
CA ALA A 95 -6.70 -3.75 1.99
C ALA A 95 -5.67 -2.94 1.17
N ILE A 96 -4.67 -3.61 0.57
CA ILE A 96 -3.71 -2.95 -0.32
C ILE A 96 -4.39 -2.44 -1.58
N VAL A 97 -5.25 -3.24 -2.21
CA VAL A 97 -5.99 -2.85 -3.42
C VAL A 97 -6.87 -1.63 -3.12
N ASP A 98 -7.63 -1.67 -2.03
CA ASP A 98 -8.51 -0.56 -1.61
C ASP A 98 -7.72 0.74 -1.37
N ALA A 99 -6.55 0.64 -0.74
CA ALA A 99 -5.69 1.80 -0.51
C ALA A 99 -5.12 2.38 -1.80
N LEU A 100 -4.80 1.53 -2.79
CA LEU A 100 -4.34 1.97 -4.10
C LEU A 100 -5.46 2.63 -4.91
N ASP A 101 -6.69 2.13 -4.82
CA ASP A 101 -7.85 2.72 -5.48
C ASP A 101 -8.25 4.08 -4.85
N THR A 102 -8.12 4.19 -3.53
CA THR A 102 -8.40 5.42 -2.79
C THR A 102 -7.32 6.49 -3.03
N GLY A 103 -6.04 6.10 -3.07
CA GLY A 103 -4.92 6.98 -3.37
C GLY A 103 -4.71 7.28 -4.87
N GLY A 104 -5.29 6.46 -5.75
CA GLY A 104 -5.12 6.49 -7.21
C GLY A 104 -6.09 7.41 -7.98
N ASN A 105 -7.04 8.07 -7.32
CA ASN A 105 -8.04 8.90 -8.02
C ASN A 105 -7.53 10.29 -8.48
N ARG A 106 -6.22 10.57 -8.49
CA ARG A 106 -5.66 11.79 -9.08
C ARG A 106 -5.26 11.66 -10.55
N GLU A 107 -5.24 10.45 -11.10
CA GLU A 107 -4.98 10.25 -12.53
C GLU A 107 -5.81 9.08 -13.09
N ARG A 108 -7.13 9.25 -13.14
CA ARG A 108 -7.92 8.44 -14.07
C ARG A 108 -7.67 8.96 -15.48
N ARG A 109 -6.88 8.22 -16.26
CA ARG A 109 -6.90 8.33 -17.71
C ARG A 109 -8.35 8.17 -18.17
N PRO A 110 -8.93 9.10 -18.96
CA PRO A 110 -10.28 8.93 -19.47
C PRO A 110 -10.33 7.65 -20.30
N THR A 111 -11.13 6.68 -19.86
CA THR A 111 -11.53 5.57 -20.71
C THR A 111 -12.59 6.06 -21.68
N GLY A 112 -12.18 6.37 -22.90
CA GLY A 112 -13.06 6.55 -24.06
C GLY A 112 -12.23 6.67 -25.34
N PRO A 113 -12.78 6.32 -26.53
CA PRO A 113 -14.21 6.33 -26.85
C PRO A 113 -14.75 5.10 -27.60
N GLY A 114 -16.09 5.03 -27.73
CA GLY A 114 -16.81 4.26 -28.75
C GLY A 114 -17.33 2.92 -28.24
N GLY A 115 -18.62 2.70 -27.99
CA GLY A 115 -19.74 3.10 -28.84
C GLY A 115 -19.89 2.08 -29.96
N HIS A 116 -20.27 0.84 -29.62
CA HIS A 116 -20.81 -0.07 -30.62
C HIS A 116 -22.23 0.37 -30.97
N SER A 117 -22.32 1.19 -32.00
CA SER A 117 -23.52 1.34 -32.81
C SER A 117 -23.87 -0.01 -33.43
N ALA A 118 -24.82 -0.71 -32.84
CA ALA A 118 -25.59 -1.70 -33.59
C ALA A 118 -26.53 -0.93 -34.54
N GLY A 119 -25.97 -0.51 -35.67
CA GLY A 119 -26.75 -0.05 -36.81
C GLY A 119 -27.48 -1.24 -37.41
N ALA A 120 -28.77 -1.38 -37.09
CA ALA A 120 -29.70 -2.18 -37.88
C ALA A 120 -30.43 -1.26 -38.85
N LEU A 121 -30.13 -1.41 -40.14
CA LEU A 121 -30.89 -0.89 -41.28
C LEU A 121 -30.83 -1.96 -42.38
N PRO A 122 -31.70 -1.95 -43.39
CA PRO A 122 -33.08 -1.45 -43.45
C PRO A 122 -34.03 -2.49 -44.09
N CYS A 123 -35.29 -2.08 -44.35
CA CYS A 123 -36.15 -2.44 -45.48
C CYS A 123 -37.58 -2.77 -45.06
N GLY A 124 -38.34 -1.71 -44.78
CA GLY A 124 -39.79 -1.74 -44.99
C GLY A 124 -40.07 -1.65 -46.48
N VAL A 125 -40.83 -2.62 -47.01
CA VAL A 125 -41.35 -2.66 -48.37
C VAL A 125 -42.84 -2.27 -48.27
N PRO A 126 -43.35 -1.34 -49.09
CA PRO A 126 -44.73 -0.87 -48.98
C PRO A 126 -45.70 -1.77 -49.75
N SER A 127 -46.86 -2.06 -49.16
CA SER A 127 -48.18 -2.19 -49.82
C SER A 127 -49.28 -2.05 -48.78
#